data_AF-A0A2E4DV99-F1
#
_entry.id   AF-A0A2E4DV99-F1
#
_cell.length_a   1.000
_cell.length_b   1.000
_cell.length_c   1.000
_cell.angle_alpha   90.00
_cell.angle_beta   90.00
_cell.angle_gamma   90.00
#
_symmetry.space_group_name_H-M   'P 1'
#
loop_
_entity.id
_entity.type
_entity.pdbx_description
1 polymer ?
#
loop_
_entity_poly.entity_id
_entity_poly.type
_entity_poly.pdbx_seq_one_letter_code
_entity_poly.pdbx_strand_id
1 'polypeptide(L)'
;MKDEEQMAGKHRTIRSLVYGLIASVCLSAILHAATSSTIVLTPNEKIVCTVNQDSGSISLWNRLEPRKVHEAAVGVEPRTLAVSPDGRTAYVT
;
A
#
# COMPACT_ATOMS: atom_id res chain seq x y z
N MET A 1 19.91 -20.01 -42.79
CA MET A 1 19.83 -21.05 -41.74
C MET A 1 20.84 -20.82 -40.60
N LYS A 2 21.14 -19.55 -40.25
CA LYS A 2 21.94 -19.17 -39.06
C LYS A 2 21.18 -18.20 -38.14
N ASP A 3 20.06 -17.65 -38.61
CA ASP A 3 19.32 -16.61 -37.91
C ASP A 3 18.26 -17.16 -36.92
N GLU A 4 17.84 -18.42 -37.05
CA GLU A 4 16.88 -19.06 -36.13
C GLU A 4 17.51 -19.43 -34.78
N GLU A 5 18.81 -19.76 -34.76
CA GLU A 5 19.55 -20.14 -33.54
C GLU A 5 19.85 -18.90 -32.66
N GLN A 6 19.98 -17.73 -33.28
CA GLN A 6 20.16 -16.44 -32.59
C GLN A 6 18.87 -15.94 -31.90
N MET A 7 17.70 -16.35 -32.40
CA MET A 7 16.39 -15.95 -31.84
C MET A 7 16.01 -16.75 -30.59
N ALA A 8 16.50 -17.97 -30.43
CA ALA A 8 16.20 -18.82 -29.27
C ALA A 8 16.86 -18.33 -27.96
N GLY A 9 18.02 -17.68 -28.04
CA GLY A 9 18.74 -17.15 -26.88
C GLY A 9 18.05 -15.92 -26.25
N LYS A 10 17.43 -15.07 -27.07
CA LYS A 10 16.82 -13.80 -26.64
C LYS A 10 15.56 -14.01 -25.78
N HIS A 11 14.80 -15.08 -26.03
CA HIS A 11 13.62 -15.45 -25.24
C HIS A 11 13.93 -16.02 -23.85
N ARG A 12 15.14 -16.56 -23.64
CA ARG A 12 15.59 -17.03 -22.32
C ARG A 12 15.96 -15.86 -21.39
N THR A 13 16.54 -14.79 -21.93
CA THR A 13 16.98 -13.61 -21.18
C THR A 13 15.80 -12.79 -20.64
N ILE A 14 14.73 -12.62 -21.42
CA ILE A 14 13.55 -11.82 -21.03
C ILE A 14 12.77 -12.51 -19.89
N ARG A 15 12.65 -13.84 -19.93
CA ARG A 15 12.00 -14.61 -18.85
C ARG A 15 12.76 -14.47 -17.52
N SER A 16 14.09 -14.55 -17.55
CA SER A 16 14.93 -14.38 -16.37
C SER A 16 14.84 -12.97 -15.76
N LEU A 17 14.75 -11.92 -16.59
CA LEU A 17 14.57 -10.54 -16.15
C LEU A 17 13.21 -10.31 -15.47
N VAL A 18 12.14 -10.91 -16.00
CA VAL A 18 10.80 -10.82 -15.39
C VAL A 18 10.76 -11.55 -14.05
N TYR A 19 11.35 -12.75 -13.94
CA TYR A 19 11.48 -13.44 -12.65
C TYR A 19 12.33 -12.67 -11.64
N GLY A 20 13.41 -12.02 -12.09
CA GLY A 20 14.26 -11.18 -11.25
C GLY A 20 13.53 -9.94 -10.72
N LEU A 21 12.73 -9.30 -11.56
CA LEU A 21 11.94 -8.13 -11.17
C LEU A 21 10.80 -8.50 -10.19
N ILE A 22 10.09 -9.60 -10.45
CA ILE A 22 9.03 -10.10 -9.56
C ILE A 22 9.63 -10.51 -8.20
N ALA A 23 10.75 -11.24 -8.21
CA ALA A 23 11.44 -11.63 -6.97
C ALA A 23 11.95 -10.42 -6.18
N SER A 24 12.45 -9.38 -6.86
CA SER A 24 12.92 -8.13 -6.23
C SER A 24 11.77 -7.36 -5.57
N VAL A 25 10.62 -7.26 -6.23
CA VAL A 25 9.42 -6.63 -5.66
C VAL A 25 8.91 -7.44 -4.45
N CYS A 26 8.84 -8.77 -4.56
CA CYS A 26 8.48 -9.64 -3.44
C CYS A 26 9.44 -9.50 -2.26
N LEU A 27 10.76 -9.42 -2.49
CA LEU A 27 11.74 -9.30 -1.41
C LEU A 27 11.64 -7.94 -0.68
N SER A 28 11.37 -6.86 -1.41
CA SER A 28 11.13 -5.53 -0.82
C SER A 28 9.85 -5.49 0.05
N ALA A 29 8.83 -6.26 -0.32
CA ALA A 29 7.59 -6.39 0.44
C ALA A 29 7.75 -7.27 1.69
N ILE A 30 8.67 -8.25 1.67
CA ILE A 30 8.96 -9.13 2.81
C ILE A 30 9.77 -8.40 3.90
N LEU A 31 10.55 -7.37 3.53
CA LEU A 31 11.36 -6.61 4.50
C LEU A 31 10.59 -5.49 5.22
N HIS A 32 9.39 -5.14 4.76
CA HIS A 32 8.49 -4.29 5.53
C HIS A 32 7.69 -5.17 6.50
N ALA A 33 8.16 -5.25 7.75
CA ALA A 33 7.34 -5.81 8.81
C ALA A 33 6.02 -5.02 8.86
N ALA A 34 4.92 -5.64 8.44
CA ALA A 34 3.60 -5.03 8.50
C ALA A 34 3.23 -4.85 9.97
N THR A 35 3.43 -3.65 10.51
CA THR A 35 2.93 -3.28 11.83
C THR A 35 1.41 -3.13 11.71
N SER A 36 0.66 -3.91 12.50
CA SER A 36 -0.79 -3.79 12.53
C SER A 36 -1.17 -2.48 13.20
N SER A 37 -1.92 -1.62 12.52
CA SER A 37 -2.36 -0.32 13.03
C SER A 37 -3.88 -0.22 13.14
N THR A 38 -4.34 0.83 13.83
CA THR A 38 -5.77 1.08 14.05
C THR A 38 -6.49 1.37 12.73
N ILE A 39 -7.67 0.77 12.55
CA ILE A 39 -8.59 0.98 11.42
C ILE A 39 -9.96 1.44 11.92
N VAL A 40 -10.56 2.42 11.25
CA VAL A 40 -11.91 2.93 11.57
C VAL A 40 -12.70 3.18 10.29
N LEU A 41 -13.99 2.89 10.31
CA LEU A 41 -14.92 3.21 9.24
C LEU A 41 -15.67 4.51 9.57
N THR A 42 -15.82 5.41 8.61
CA THR A 42 -16.66 6.60 8.78
C THR A 42 -18.14 6.22 8.94
N PRO A 43 -18.97 6.99 9.67
CA PRO A 43 -20.38 6.67 9.88
C PRO A 43 -21.22 6.47 8.61
N ASN A 44 -20.88 7.15 7.51
CA ASN A 44 -21.54 6.98 6.21
C ASN A 44 -21.05 5.74 5.42
N GLU A 45 -20.11 4.99 6.00
CA GLU A 45 -19.50 3.79 5.46
C GLU A 45 -18.75 3.90 4.12
N LYS A 46 -18.43 5.12 3.68
CA LYS A 46 -17.75 5.33 2.39
C LYS A 46 -16.24 5.28 2.51
N ILE A 47 -15.69 5.70 3.66
CA ILE A 47 -14.26 5.87 3.86
C ILE A 47 -13.78 5.00 5.02
N VAL A 48 -12.69 4.28 4.77
CA VAL A 48 -11.90 3.57 5.77
C VAL A 48 -10.67 4.41 6.10
N CYS A 49 -10.43 4.68 7.38
CA CYS A 49 -9.28 5.41 7.88
C CYS A 49 -8.29 4.45 8.53
N THR A 50 -7.00 4.58 8.21
CA THR A 50 -5.91 3.81 8.83
C THR A 50 -4.85 4.74 9.39
N VAL A 51 -4.25 4.35 10.51
CA VAL A 51 -3.11 5.06 11.09
C VAL A 51 -1.81 4.57 10.49
N ASN A 52 -0.90 5.48 10.14
CA ASN A 52 0.42 5.16 9.61
C ASN A 52 1.50 5.65 10.59
N GLN A 53 1.72 4.88 11.66
CA GLN A 53 2.58 5.28 12.80
C GLN A 53 3.97 5.75 12.37
N ASP A 54 4.68 4.96 11.57
CA ASP A 54 6.06 5.26 11.17
C ASP A 54 6.18 6.51 10.30
N SER A 55 5.12 6.86 9.58
CA SER A 55 5.10 8.02 8.68
C SER A 55 4.51 9.28 9.31
N GLY A 56 3.91 9.19 10.50
CA GLY A 56 3.27 10.34 11.13
C GLY A 56 1.97 10.81 10.46
N SER A 57 1.26 9.91 9.78
CA SER A 57 0.10 10.24 8.95
C SER A 57 -1.09 9.32 9.19
N ILE A 58 -2.23 9.67 8.60
CA ILE A 58 -3.40 8.80 8.43
C ILE A 58 -3.73 8.67 6.94
N SER A 59 -4.20 7.51 6.51
CA SER A 59 -4.69 7.29 5.16
C SER A 59 -6.20 7.09 5.14
N LEU A 60 -6.85 7.69 4.16
CA LEU A 60 -8.27 7.56 3.86
C LEU A 60 -8.41 6.72 2.60
N TRP A 61 -9.22 5.68 2.67
CA TRP A 61 -9.44 4.71 1.60
C TRP A 61 -10.91 4.68 1.22
N ASN A 62 -11.21 4.60 -0.07
CA ASN A 62 -12.58 4.33 -0.50
C ASN A 62 -12.88 2.85 -0.21
N ARG A 63 -14.01 2.59 0.46
CA ARG A 63 -14.39 1.23 0.87
C ARG A 63 -14.72 0.33 -0.33
N LEU A 64 -15.44 0.86 -1.32
CA LEU A 64 -15.97 0.07 -2.45
C LEU A 64 -14.94 -0.10 -3.56
N GLU A 65 -14.11 0.92 -3.75
CA GLU A 65 -13.00 0.88 -4.67
C GLU A 65 -11.74 1.03 -3.82
N PRO A 66 -10.96 -0.04 -3.57
CA PRO A 66 -9.87 -0.07 -2.60
C PRO A 66 -8.66 0.76 -3.07
N ARG A 67 -8.89 2.07 -3.23
CA ARG A 67 -7.94 3.10 -3.60
C ARG A 67 -7.79 4.05 -2.43
N LYS A 68 -6.54 4.45 -2.17
CA LYS A 68 -6.24 5.54 -1.26
C LYS A 68 -6.81 6.83 -1.86
N VAL A 69 -7.70 7.48 -1.13
CA VAL A 69 -8.35 8.75 -1.50
C VAL A 69 -7.48 9.92 -1.07
N HIS A 70 -6.90 9.84 0.12
CA HIS A 70 -6.10 10.90 0.70
C HIS A 70 -5.15 10.38 1.77
N GLU A 71 -4.10 11.15 2.06
CA GLU A 71 -3.21 10.94 3.18
C GLU A 71 -2.94 12.29 3.86
N ALA A 72 -3.12 12.34 5.17
CA ALA A 72 -2.99 13.55 5.96
C ALA A 72 -1.93 13.37 7.05
N ALA A 73 -0.97 14.31 7.13
CA ALA A 73 -0.01 14.36 8.22
C ALA A 73 -0.71 14.79 9.52
N VAL A 74 -0.43 14.10 10.63
CA VAL A 74 -1.13 14.30 11.91
C VAL A 74 -0.17 14.49 13.10
N GLY A 75 1.11 14.18 12.94
CA GLY A 75 2.10 14.34 14.01
C GLY A 75 3.08 13.17 14.06
N VAL A 76 3.79 13.04 15.18
CA VAL A 76 4.81 11.98 15.37
C VAL A 76 4.15 10.74 15.96
N GLU A 77 4.44 9.58 15.35
CA GLU A 77 4.01 8.25 15.84
C GLU A 77 2.54 8.14 16.27
N PRO A 78 1.56 8.49 15.40
CA PRO A 78 0.16 8.27 15.73
C PRO A 78 -0.11 6.78 15.92
N ARG A 79 -0.95 6.45 16.90
CA ARG A 79 -1.27 5.07 17.32
C ARG A 79 -2.75 4.75 17.15
N THR A 80 -3.62 5.71 17.48
CA THR A 80 -5.07 5.48 17.50
C THR A 80 -5.83 6.57 16.74
N LEU A 81 -7.03 6.23 16.28
CA LEU A 81 -7.91 7.13 15.56
C LEU A 81 -9.36 6.87 15.96
N ALA A 82 -10.15 7.95 16.08
CA ALA A 82 -11.61 7.90 16.21
C ALA A 82 -12.24 8.94 15.28
N VAL A 83 -13.46 8.66 14.79
CA VAL A 83 -14.21 9.57 13.91
C VAL A 83 -15.46 10.06 14.62
N SER A 84 -15.78 11.34 14.51
CA SER A 84 -16.98 11.93 15.09
C SER A 84 -18.26 11.34 14.49
N PRO A 85 -19.40 11.34 15.21
CA PRO A 85 -20.66 10.78 14.71
C PRO A 85 -21.17 11.43 13.41
N ASP A 86 -20.87 12.71 13.19
CA ASP A 86 -21.19 13.43 11.94
C ASP A 86 -20.22 13.10 10.78
N GLY A 87 -19.17 12.33 11.04
CA GLY A 87 -18.17 11.92 10.07
C GLY A 87 -17.22 13.03 9.61
N ARG A 88 -17.23 14.21 10.24
CA ARG A 88 -16.46 15.38 9.77
C ARG A 88 -15.12 15.56 10.45
N THR A 89 -14.94 14.99 11.63
CA THR A 89 -13.73 15.19 12.45
C THR A 89 -13.11 13.84 12.79
N ALA A 90 -11.79 13.75 12.69
CA ALA A 90 -11.02 12.62 13.19
C ALA A 90 -10.13 13.09 14.35
N TYR A 91 -10.09 12.30 15.42
CA TYR A 91 -9.22 12.49 16.58
C TYR A 91 -8.11 11.45 16.53
N VAL A 92 -6.87 11.89 16.74
CA VAL A 92 -5.68 11.04 16.60
C VAL A 92 -4.77 11.25 17.82
N THR A 93 -4.17 10.17 18.30
CA THR A 93 -3.18 10.17 19.40
C THR A 93 -1.90 9.52 18.96
#